data_AF-A0AAP9IZ85-F1
#
_entry.id   AF-A0AAP9IZ85-F1
#
_cell.length_a   1.000
_cell.length_b   1.000
_cell.length_c   1.000
_cell.angle_alpha   90.00
_cell.angle_beta   90.00
_cell.angle_gamma   90.00
#
_symmetry.space_group_name_H-M   'P 1'
#
loop_
_entity.id
_entity.type
_entity.pdbx_description
1 polymer ?
#
loop_
_entity_poly.entity_id
_entity_poly.type
_entity_poly.pdbx_seq_one_letter_code
_entity_poly.pdbx_strand_id
1 'polypeptide(L)' 'MNDYKDKYGYITRRKIEVPQRELTIRGHKVSDIKREDIENFCKARAIPPEWLVSELIKDID' A
#
# COMPACT_ATOMS: atom_id res chain seq x y z
N MET A 1 11.28 -16.19 -30.69
CA MET A 1 10.60 -15.09 -29.99
C MET A 1 11.32 -14.93 -28.66
N ASN A 2 11.95 -13.78 -28.41
CA ASN A 2 12.96 -13.61 -27.38
C ASN A 2 12.40 -13.78 -25.96
N ASP A 3 12.97 -14.76 -25.24
CA ASP A 3 12.79 -15.00 -23.80
C ASP A 3 13.57 -13.92 -23.03
N TYR A 4 12.95 -12.76 -22.83
CA TYR A 4 13.53 -11.68 -22.02
C TYR A 4 13.38 -12.06 -20.55
N LYS A 5 14.34 -12.82 -20.02
CA LYS A 5 14.47 -13.04 -18.58
C LYS A 5 14.80 -11.72 -17.91
N ASP A 6 13.80 -11.13 -17.27
CA ASP A 6 13.97 -10.00 -16.38
C ASP A 6 14.94 -10.41 -15.26
N LYS A 7 16.07 -9.70 -15.17
CA LYS A 7 17.17 -9.93 -14.23
C LYS A 7 16.75 -9.79 -12.76
N TYR A 8 15.53 -9.31 -12.52
CA TYR A 8 14.89 -9.23 -11.24
C TYR A 8 13.77 -10.27 -11.23
N GLY A 9 14.07 -11.47 -10.71
CA GLY A 9 13.12 -12.57 -10.55
C GLY A 9 11.97 -12.25 -9.60
N TYR A 10 11.15 -11.26 -9.94
CA TYR A 10 9.86 -11.01 -9.32
C TYR A 10 8.89 -12.05 -9.84
N ILE A 11 9.00 -13.24 -9.25
CA ILE A 11 7.93 -14.23 -9.22
C ILE A 11 6.72 -13.50 -8.63
N THR A 12 5.84 -13.06 -9.51
CA THR A 12 4.49 -12.68 -9.16
C THR A 12 3.86 -13.85 -8.41
N ARG A 13 3.19 -13.55 -7.28
CA ARG A 13 2.35 -14.45 -6.46
C ARG A 13 3.04 -15.24 -5.33
N ARG A 14 3.66 -14.55 -4.38
CA ARG A 14 3.29 -14.84 -2.99
C ARG A 14 2.14 -13.92 -2.64
N LYS A 15 0.90 -14.41 -2.76
CA LYS A 15 -0.22 -13.82 -2.01
C LYS A 15 0.20 -13.98 -0.55
N ILE A 16 0.71 -12.91 0.03
CA ILE A 16 0.86 -12.83 1.47
C ILE A 16 -0.59 -12.81 1.94
N GLU A 17 -1.10 -13.95 2.39
CA GLU A 17 -2.36 -14.04 3.10
C GLU A 17 -2.13 -13.42 4.48
N VAL A 18 -2.04 -12.08 4.49
CA VAL A 18 -2.16 -11.31 5.71
C VAL A 18 -3.57 -11.63 6.23
N PRO A 19 -3.73 -12.22 7.42
CA PRO A 19 -5.05 -12.45 7.96
C PRO A 19 -5.78 -11.11 8.00
N GLN A 20 -6.81 -10.96 7.15
CA GLN A 20 -7.70 -9.81 7.15
C GLN A 20 -8.52 -9.86 8.44
N ARG A 21 -7.90 -9.50 9.56
CA ARG A 21 -8.67 -9.02 10.70
C ARG A 21 -9.38 -7.76 10.22
N GLU A 22 -10.71 -7.74 10.32
CA GLU A 22 -11.49 -6.53 10.07
C GLU A 22 -10.98 -5.43 11.03
N LEU A 23 -10.08 -4.59 10.53
CA LEU A 23 -9.58 -3.46 11.25
C LEU A 23 -10.53 -2.30 11.02
N THR A 24 -11.00 -1.69 12.10
CA THR A 24 -11.77 -0.46 12.03
C THR A 24 -10.95 0.67 12.65
N ILE A 25 -10.77 1.76 11.92
CA ILE A 25 -10.13 2.99 12.40
C ILE A 25 -11.20 4.05 12.48
N ARG A 26 -11.49 4.54 13.70
CA ARG A 26 -12.54 5.55 13.95
C ARG A 26 -13.90 5.20 13.32
N GLY A 27 -14.28 3.93 13.35
CA GLY A 27 -15.54 3.45 12.76
C GLY A 27 -15.52 3.20 11.25
N HIS A 28 -14.41 3.49 10.56
CA HIS A 28 -14.22 3.16 9.15
C HIS A 28 -13.49 1.82 9.01
N LYS A 29 -14.06 0.91 8.22
CA LYS A 29 -13.38 -0.36 7.90
C LYS A 29 -12.20 -0.09 6.98
N VAL A 30 -11.03 -0.61 7.36
CA VAL A 30 -9.81 -0.47 6.56
C VAL A 30 -9.90 -1.24 5.24
N SER A 31 -10.68 -2.33 5.20
CA SER A 31 -10.97 -3.08 3.98
C SER A 31 -11.58 -2.23 2.86
N ASP A 32 -12.26 -1.15 3.23
CA ASP A 32 -13.01 -0.31 2.31
C ASP A 32 -12.17 0.86 1.78
N ILE A 33 -10.97 1.08 2.36
CA ILE A 33 -10.05 2.13 1.92
C ILE A 33 -9.40 1.68 0.62
N LYS A 34 -9.68 2.42 -0.46
CA LYS A 34 -9.06 2.23 -1.76
C LYS A 34 -7.80 3.07 -1.87
N ARG A 35 -6.96 2.70 -2.83
CA ARG A 35 -5.80 3.49 -3.22
C ARG A 35 -6.19 4.94 -3.57
N GLU A 36 -7.32 5.12 -4.25
CA GLU A 36 -7.83 6.43 -4.66
C GLU A 36 -8.13 7.33 -3.44
N ASP A 37 -8.60 6.75 -2.33
CA ASP A 37 -8.86 7.50 -1.10
C ASP A 37 -7.56 8.05 -0.49
N ILE A 38 -6.48 7.25 -0.55
CA ILE A 38 -5.14 7.66 -0.08
C ILE A 38 -4.57 8.77 -0.99
N GLU A 39 -4.72 8.63 -2.31
CA GLU A 39 -4.26 9.66 -3.26
C GLU A 39 -5.03 10.97 -3.10
N ASN A 40 -6.35 10.90 -2.90
CA ASN A 40 -7.19 12.06 -2.65
C ASN A 40 -6.84 12.74 -1.32
N PHE A 41 -6.55 11.95 -0.27
CA PHE A 41 -6.06 12.48 0.99
C PHE A 41 -4.75 13.26 0.83
N CYS A 42 -3.77 12.69 0.12
CA CYS A 42 -2.49 13.37 -0.13
C CYS A 42 -2.69 14.70 -0.88
N LYS A 43 -3.54 14.72 -1.91
CA LYS A 43 -3.89 15.93 -2.66
C LYS A 43 -4.58 16.97 -1.77
N ALA A 44 -5.59 16.57 -0.99
CA ALA A 44 -6.36 17.47 -0.13
C ALA A 44 -5.49 18.09 0.98
N ARG A 45 -4.48 17.35 1.47
CA ARG A 45 -3.52 17.82 2.47
C ARG A 45 -2.31 18.54 1.87
N ALA A 46 -2.20 18.61 0.54
CA ALA A 46 -1.03 19.10 -0.16
C ALA A 46 0.29 18.45 0.30
N ILE A 47 0.23 17.16 0.64
CA ILE A 47 1.42 16.39 1.05
C ILE A 47 1.84 15.43 -0.07
N PRO A 48 3.14 15.23 -0.28
CA PRO A 48 3.63 14.23 -1.22
C PRO A 48 3.39 12.81 -0.66
N PRO A 49 2.97 11.84 -1.49
CA PRO A 49 2.78 10.45 -1.08
C PRO A 49 4.02 9.83 -0.43
N GLU A 50 5.21 10.22 -0.87
CA GLU A 50 6.50 9.77 -0.34
C GLU A 50 6.68 10.18 1.12
N TRP A 51 6.19 11.37 1.50
CA TRP A 51 6.23 11.83 2.89
C TRP A 51 5.28 11.02 3.76
N LEU A 52 4.07 10.73 3.27
CA LEU A 52 3.12 9.88 4.01
C LEU A 52 3.70 8.48 4.25
N VAL A 53 4.31 7.88 3.23
CA VAL A 53 4.99 6.58 3.37
C VAL A 53 6.14 6.68 4.36
N SER A 54 6.98 7.72 4.26
CA SER A 54 8.07 7.95 5.21
C SER A 54 7.58 8.08 6.64
N GLU A 55 6.43 8.69 6.88
CA GLU A 55 5.87 8.83 8.22
C GLU A 55 5.34 7.50 8.74
N LEU A 56 4.65 6.72 7.90
CA LEU A 56 4.09 5.42 8.28
C LEU A 56 5.16 4.38 8.61
N ILE A 57 6.32 4.43 7.96
CA ILE A 57 7.41 3.46 8.20
C ILE A 57 8.32 3.85 9.37
N LYS A 58 8.26 5.10 9.87
CA LYS A 58 9.03 5.51 11.06
C LYS A 58 8.63 4.75 12.31
N ASP A 59 7.35 4.38 12.40
CA ASP A 59 6.78 3.66 13.53
C ASP A 59 6.79 2.13 13.35
N ILE A 60 7.40 1.61 12.27
CA ILE A 60 7.55 0.18 12.03
C ILE A 60 9.00 -0.20 12.38
N ASP A 61 9.18 -0.66 13.63
CA ASP A 61 10.41 -1.33 14.09
C ASP A 61 10.49 -2.76 13.53
#